data_AF-A0A0H5DE89-F1
#
_entry.id   AF-A0A0H5DE89-F1
#
_cell.length_a   1.000
_cell.length_b   1.000
_cell.length_c   1.000
_cell.angle_alpha   90.00
_cell.angle_beta   90.00
_cell.angle_gamma   90.00
#
_symmetry.space_group_name_H-M   'P 1'
#
loop_
_entity.id
_entity.type
_entity.pdbx_description
1 polymer ?
#
loop_
_entity_poly.entity_id
_entity_poly.type
_entity_poly.pdbx_seq_one_letter_code
_entity_poly.pdbx_strand_id
1 'polypeptide(L)'
;MINISDPGHLPVLALFGLVVFVAFPLIVLSSNEAKPIAYLQSKLGLDAIWAPVLLIGAALWAIVFGLLVVGLLSVIWEIIQGVHWKSTDSDMSNSGRFALVRLTAITATTGAVIAFPLTLIKVKLTRDANDTSDEALFNDKINAATEDLHAMRQRWDGEQNIWEDDITCRNAAIDRLEVLVVERPDTAARVSRLLSVYVKELSREEVLALAAPTNTTVDELQNWARDLSAIRSDMENAVQVLGRMKDIGKVKPDQVCIDLRRSNLQGMQLSFLNFTGANFSQANLKGAKGLSASVLREAYEQGAHLDEDQYQMAVADQ
;
A
#
# COMPACT_ATOMS: atom_id res chain seq x y z
N MET A 1 57.73 19.70 21.71
CA MET A 1 57.89 19.45 20.26
C MET A 1 58.03 17.95 20.09
N ILE A 2 56.97 17.27 19.65
CA ILE A 2 57.03 15.85 19.34
C ILE A 2 57.74 15.74 17.99
N ASN A 3 58.84 15.00 17.94
CA ASN A 3 59.60 14.79 16.72
C ASN A 3 58.83 13.81 15.83
N ILE A 4 58.18 14.31 14.78
CA ILE A 4 57.27 13.53 13.90
C ILE A 4 58.05 12.55 12.99
N SER A 5 59.39 12.63 13.00
CA SER A 5 60.28 11.75 12.23
C SER A 5 60.74 10.48 12.96
N ASP A 6 60.35 10.27 14.22
CA ASP A 6 60.71 9.05 14.96
C ASP A 6 59.71 7.90 14.64
N PRO A 7 60.16 6.77 14.06
CA PRO A 7 59.30 5.67 13.61
C PRO A 7 58.47 5.03 14.73
N GLY A 8 58.77 5.27 16.01
CA GLY A 8 58.01 4.77 17.15
C GLY A 8 56.66 5.47 17.42
N HIS A 9 56.42 6.67 16.89
CA HIS A 9 55.24 7.47 17.26
C HIS A 9 54.00 7.26 16.36
N LEU A 10 54.19 6.77 15.14
CA LEU A 10 53.09 6.49 14.21
C LEU A 10 52.17 5.33 14.62
N PRO A 11 52.66 4.15 15.05
CA PRO A 11 51.76 3.11 15.56
C PRO A 11 51.02 3.57 16.82
N VAL A 12 51.63 4.44 17.65
CA VAL A 12 51.00 5.01 18.84
C VAL A 12 49.91 6.02 18.48
N LEU A 13 50.16 6.91 17.52
CA LEU A 13 49.17 7.88 17.03
C LEU A 13 48.02 7.20 16.25
N ALA A 14 48.33 6.14 15.51
CA ALA A 14 47.35 5.34 14.79
C ALA A 14 46.49 4.49 15.75
N LEU A 15 47.09 3.91 16.80
CA LEU A 15 46.39 3.24 17.90
C LEU A 15 45.53 4.25 18.68
N PHE A 16 46.04 5.45 18.93
CA PHE A 16 45.28 6.53 19.59
C PHE A 16 44.11 7.00 18.73
N GLY A 17 44.31 7.16 17.41
CA GLY A 17 43.24 7.47 16.45
C GLY A 17 42.18 6.37 16.37
N LEU A 18 42.57 5.10 16.42
CA LEU A 18 41.67 3.95 16.46
C LEU A 18 40.88 3.91 17.78
N VAL A 19 41.54 4.15 18.91
CA VAL A 19 40.89 4.22 20.22
C VAL A 19 39.92 5.40 20.27
N VAL A 20 40.26 6.56 19.75
CA VAL A 20 39.34 7.72 19.68
C VAL A 20 38.19 7.44 18.73
N PHE A 21 38.42 6.84 17.56
CA PHE A 21 37.37 6.56 16.58
C PHE A 21 36.43 5.41 16.99
N VAL A 22 36.90 4.46 17.80
CA VAL A 22 36.09 3.35 18.33
C VAL A 22 35.42 3.74 19.66
N ALA A 23 36.14 4.41 20.56
CA ALA A 23 35.62 4.78 21.88
C ALA A 23 34.70 6.00 21.82
N PHE A 24 34.90 6.96 20.92
CA PHE A 24 34.06 8.15 20.83
C PHE A 24 32.61 7.82 20.45
N PRO A 25 32.32 6.98 19.44
CA PRO A 25 30.96 6.51 19.19
C PRO A 25 30.39 5.74 20.37
N LEU A 26 31.16 4.89 21.03
CA LEU A 26 30.73 4.12 22.22
C LEU A 26 30.38 5.02 23.42
N ILE A 27 31.16 6.08 23.65
CA ILE A 27 30.94 7.05 24.72
C ILE A 27 29.73 7.95 24.40
N VAL A 28 29.57 8.35 23.13
CA VAL A 28 28.41 9.13 22.66
C VAL A 28 27.13 8.28 22.69
N LEU A 29 27.20 6.99 22.34
CA LEU A 29 26.11 6.01 22.47
C LEU A 29 25.78 5.68 23.94
N SER A 30 26.72 5.93 24.87
CA SER A 30 26.55 5.75 26.32
C SER A 30 26.03 7.01 27.03
N SER A 31 25.96 8.16 26.36
CA SER A 31 25.44 9.39 26.96
C SER A 31 23.91 9.38 27.06
N ASN A 32 23.39 9.90 28.16
CA ASN A 32 22.09 9.59 28.76
C ASN A 32 20.88 10.32 28.12
N GLU A 33 20.96 10.73 26.85
CA GLU A 33 19.84 11.37 26.15
C GLU A 33 19.30 10.49 25.00
N ALA A 34 18.05 10.06 25.15
CA ALA A 34 17.18 9.41 24.17
C ALA A 34 17.81 8.28 23.30
N LYS A 35 17.83 7.05 23.83
CA LYS A 35 17.96 5.75 23.11
C LYS A 35 18.69 5.83 21.75
N PRO A 36 19.99 6.17 21.73
CA PRO A 36 20.73 6.41 20.48
C PRO A 36 20.81 5.15 19.59
N ILE A 37 20.70 3.96 20.19
CA ILE A 37 20.64 2.68 19.48
C ILE A 37 19.35 2.53 18.68
N ALA A 38 18.21 2.95 19.24
CA ALA A 38 16.92 2.90 18.56
C ALA A 38 16.89 3.83 17.34
N TYR A 39 17.54 5.00 17.45
CA TYR A 39 17.75 5.90 16.31
C TYR A 39 18.58 5.23 15.20
N LEU A 40 19.67 4.54 15.58
CA LEU A 40 20.54 3.86 14.62
C LEU A 40 19.86 2.66 13.94
N GLN A 41 19.09 1.87 14.70
CA GLN A 41 18.23 0.80 14.19
C GLN A 41 17.26 1.33 13.14
N SER A 42 16.54 2.40 13.47
CA SER A 42 15.61 3.07 12.56
C SER A 42 16.33 3.59 11.33
N LYS A 43 17.46 4.28 11.46
CA LYS A 43 18.17 4.87 10.32
C LYS A 43 18.76 3.83 9.37
N LEU A 44 19.17 2.67 9.87
CA LEU A 44 19.70 1.56 9.08
C LEU A 44 18.62 0.58 8.59
N GLY A 45 17.37 0.71 9.05
CA GLY A 45 16.28 -0.21 8.70
C GLY A 45 16.42 -1.58 9.38
N LEU A 46 17.08 -1.60 10.55
CA LEU A 46 17.40 -2.81 11.33
C LEU A 46 16.54 -2.88 12.60
N ASP A 47 15.32 -2.35 12.56
CA ASP A 47 14.37 -2.29 13.68
C ASP A 47 14.03 -3.68 14.23
N ALA A 48 14.08 -4.71 13.38
CA ALA A 48 13.86 -6.11 13.77
C ALA A 48 15.07 -6.77 14.47
N ILE A 49 16.26 -6.16 14.43
CA ILE A 49 17.47 -6.74 14.99
C ILE A 49 17.58 -6.39 16.48
N TRP A 50 17.89 -7.39 17.30
CA TRP A 50 18.10 -7.20 18.73
C TRP A 50 19.26 -6.21 19.00
N ALA A 51 19.00 -5.19 19.83
CA ALA A 51 19.92 -4.08 20.07
C ALA A 51 21.36 -4.51 20.47
N PRO A 52 21.57 -5.50 21.37
CA PRO A 52 22.91 -5.98 21.69
C PRO A 52 23.67 -6.58 20.50
N VAL A 53 22.98 -7.28 19.60
CA VAL A 53 23.59 -7.87 18.39
C VAL A 53 24.07 -6.76 17.46
N LEU A 54 23.26 -5.72 17.28
CA LEU A 54 23.63 -4.57 16.46
C LEU A 54 24.83 -3.83 17.06
N LEU A 55 24.90 -3.67 18.38
CA LEU A 55 26.07 -3.08 19.04
C LEU A 55 27.35 -3.88 18.83
N ILE A 56 27.27 -5.21 18.96
CA ILE A 56 28.42 -6.10 18.70
C ILE A 56 28.86 -5.98 17.24
N GLY A 57 27.92 -5.98 16.29
CA GLY A 57 28.20 -5.80 14.87
C GLY A 57 28.82 -4.44 14.56
N ALA A 58 28.30 -3.36 15.15
CA ALA A 58 28.84 -2.01 15.00
C ALA A 58 30.25 -1.88 15.59
N ALA A 59 30.50 -2.49 16.76
CA ALA A 59 31.82 -2.53 17.37
C ALA A 59 32.81 -3.33 16.50
N LEU A 60 32.41 -4.49 15.99
CA LEU A 60 33.22 -5.29 15.08
C LEU A 60 33.54 -4.52 13.80
N TRP A 61 32.55 -3.88 13.19
CA TRP A 61 32.74 -3.04 12.00
C TRP A 61 33.70 -1.89 12.29
N ALA A 62 33.57 -1.20 13.43
CA ALA A 62 34.46 -0.10 13.82
C ALA A 62 35.90 -0.57 14.04
N ILE A 63 36.10 -1.75 14.63
CA ILE A 63 37.42 -2.37 14.80
C ILE A 63 38.03 -2.69 13.42
N VAL A 64 37.28 -3.36 12.54
CA VAL A 64 37.74 -3.70 11.18
C VAL A 64 38.10 -2.43 10.40
N PHE A 65 37.23 -1.42 10.43
CA PHE A 65 37.45 -0.13 9.79
C PHE A 65 38.73 0.54 10.33
N GLY A 66 38.87 0.60 11.65
CA GLY A 66 40.06 1.16 12.30
C GLY A 66 41.34 0.43 11.88
N LEU A 67 41.36 -0.90 11.91
CA LEU A 67 42.51 -1.70 11.51
C LEU A 67 42.90 -1.45 10.05
N LEU A 68 41.92 -1.35 9.15
CA LEU A 68 42.17 -1.04 7.74
C LEU A 68 42.71 0.38 7.53
N VAL A 69 42.21 1.37 8.27
CA VAL A 69 42.71 2.75 8.23
C VAL A 69 44.15 2.83 8.73
N VAL A 70 44.43 2.20 9.88
CA VAL A 70 45.80 2.13 10.41
C VAL A 70 46.72 1.41 9.43
N GLY A 71 46.30 0.26 8.90
CA GLY A 71 47.08 -0.49 7.90
C GLY A 71 47.34 0.31 6.63
N LEU A 72 46.36 1.08 6.16
CA LEU A 72 46.51 1.97 5.02
C LEU A 72 47.54 3.06 5.28
N LEU A 73 47.45 3.74 6.43
CA LEU A 73 48.40 4.77 6.84
C LEU A 73 49.82 4.20 7.00
N SER A 74 49.97 2.99 7.55
CA SER A 74 51.25 2.32 7.67
C SER A 74 51.90 2.05 6.30
N VAL A 75 51.13 1.57 5.32
CA VAL A 75 51.66 1.30 3.97
C VAL A 75 52.02 2.61 3.24
N ILE A 76 51.19 3.65 3.37
CA ILE A 76 51.52 4.98 2.83
C ILE A 76 52.82 5.51 3.43
N TRP A 77 52.99 5.34 4.74
CA TRP A 77 54.21 5.75 5.44
C TRP A 77 55.45 4.97 4.99
N GLU A 78 55.35 3.64 4.87
CA GLU A 78 56.42 2.78 4.33
C GLU A 78 56.87 3.26 2.95
N ILE A 79 55.92 3.64 2.08
CA ILE A 79 56.23 4.18 0.75
C ILE A 79 56.92 5.54 0.85
N ILE A 80 56.45 6.47 1.70
CA ILE A 80 57.08 7.79 1.86
C ILE A 80 58.53 7.67 2.35
N GLN A 81 58.80 6.80 3.32
CA GLN A 81 60.17 6.52 3.79
C GLN A 81 60.98 5.78 2.71
N GLY A 82 60.33 4.87 1.99
CA GLY A 82 60.89 4.14 0.86
C GLY A 82 61.21 5.01 -0.36
N VAL A 83 60.68 6.23 -0.48
CA VAL A 83 61.08 7.18 -1.54
C VAL A 83 62.55 7.64 -1.39
N HIS A 84 63.21 7.32 -0.27
CA HIS A 84 64.68 7.34 -0.14
C HIS A 84 65.38 6.10 -0.74
N TRP A 85 64.76 5.40 -1.70
CA TRP A 85 65.34 4.24 -2.40
C TRP A 85 66.52 4.62 -3.31
N LYS A 86 67.63 5.04 -2.69
CA LYS A 86 68.88 5.38 -3.35
C LYS A 86 69.63 4.09 -3.68
N SER A 87 69.59 3.73 -4.97
CA SER A 87 70.58 2.95 -5.76
C SER A 87 71.17 1.68 -5.14
N THR A 88 70.88 0.53 -5.77
CA THR A 88 71.80 -0.50 -6.32
C THR A 88 71.19 -1.91 -6.21
N ASP A 89 71.14 -2.62 -7.35
CA ASP A 89 70.79 -4.04 -7.59
C ASP A 89 69.34 -4.51 -7.81
N SER A 90 69.25 -5.52 -8.69
CA SER A 90 68.10 -6.08 -9.43
C SER A 90 66.99 -6.73 -8.60
N ASP A 91 67.15 -6.85 -7.29
CA ASP A 91 66.10 -7.37 -6.39
C ASP A 91 65.03 -6.31 -6.05
N MET A 92 65.25 -5.06 -6.47
CA MET A 92 64.41 -3.89 -6.19
C MET A 92 63.03 -3.84 -6.83
N SER A 93 62.82 -4.55 -7.94
CA SER A 93 61.58 -4.45 -8.72
C SER A 93 60.39 -5.06 -7.98
N ASN A 94 60.63 -6.13 -7.20
CA ASN A 94 59.55 -6.90 -6.60
C ASN A 94 59.00 -6.26 -5.31
N SER A 95 59.84 -5.64 -4.49
CA SER A 95 59.42 -5.00 -3.23
C SER A 95 58.54 -3.77 -3.44
N GLY A 96 58.91 -2.90 -4.40
CA GLY A 96 58.09 -1.74 -4.76
C GLY A 96 56.75 -2.14 -5.38
N ARG A 97 56.75 -3.15 -6.26
CA ARG A 97 55.51 -3.71 -6.83
C ARG A 97 54.61 -4.33 -5.76
N PHE A 98 55.18 -5.05 -4.80
CA PHE A 98 54.42 -5.66 -3.70
C PHE A 98 53.78 -4.60 -2.78
N ALA A 99 54.51 -3.53 -2.45
CA ALA A 99 53.97 -2.41 -1.67
C ALA A 99 52.79 -1.73 -2.39
N LEU A 100 52.90 -1.52 -3.70
CA LEU A 100 51.81 -0.96 -4.51
C LEU A 100 50.58 -1.89 -4.56
N VAL A 101 50.78 -3.20 -4.76
CA VAL A 101 49.69 -4.20 -4.72
C VAL A 101 48.99 -4.19 -3.37
N ARG A 102 49.76 -4.13 -2.26
CA ARG A 102 49.22 -4.05 -0.90
C ARG A 102 48.44 -2.77 -0.67
N LEU A 103 48.94 -1.63 -1.15
CA LEU A 103 48.25 -0.34 -1.07
C LEU A 103 46.91 -0.39 -1.79
N THR A 104 46.87 -0.90 -3.02
CA THR A 104 45.65 -1.05 -3.81
C THR A 104 44.64 -1.97 -3.12
N ALA A 105 45.09 -3.12 -2.61
CA ALA A 105 44.24 -4.07 -1.90
C ALA A 105 43.62 -3.45 -0.63
N ILE A 106 44.42 -2.82 0.23
CA ILE A 106 43.93 -2.19 1.46
C ILE A 106 42.97 -1.05 1.10
N THR A 107 43.32 -0.20 0.14
CA THR A 107 42.45 0.92 -0.30
C THR A 107 41.09 0.40 -0.78
N ALA A 108 41.06 -0.64 -1.60
CA ALA A 108 39.82 -1.25 -2.08
C ALA A 108 38.97 -1.81 -0.92
N THR A 109 39.60 -2.53 0.02
CA THR A 109 38.89 -3.08 1.19
C THR A 109 38.38 -1.99 2.14
N THR A 110 39.17 -0.93 2.40
CA THR A 110 38.74 0.22 3.20
C THR A 110 37.55 0.91 2.55
N GLY A 111 37.59 1.12 1.22
CA GLY A 111 36.48 1.67 0.46
C GLY A 111 35.20 0.83 0.60
N ALA A 112 35.30 -0.50 0.50
CA ALA A 112 34.16 -1.39 0.68
C ALA A 112 33.58 -1.33 2.11
N VAL A 113 34.43 -1.26 3.15
CA VAL A 113 34.00 -1.15 4.54
C VAL A 113 33.29 0.18 4.82
N ILE A 114 33.76 1.29 4.22
CA ILE A 114 33.09 2.60 4.28
C ILE A 114 31.74 2.57 3.56
N ALA A 115 31.68 1.92 2.40
CA ALA A 115 30.46 1.86 1.60
C ALA A 115 29.33 1.08 2.29
N PHE A 116 29.66 0.05 3.08
CA PHE A 116 28.69 -0.83 3.74
C PHE A 116 27.54 -0.11 4.48
N PRO A 117 27.78 0.78 5.48
CA PRO A 117 26.70 1.48 6.16
C PRO A 117 25.89 2.40 5.23
N LEU A 118 26.53 3.02 4.23
CA LEU A 118 25.84 3.85 3.24
C LEU A 118 24.92 3.02 2.35
N THR A 119 25.34 1.82 1.96
CA THR A 119 24.52 0.86 1.22
C THR A 119 23.29 0.44 2.03
N LEU A 120 23.43 0.18 3.34
CA LEU A 120 22.29 -0.14 4.21
C LEU A 120 21.27 1.01 4.26
N ILE A 121 21.75 2.25 4.48
CA ILE A 121 20.89 3.45 4.47
C ILE A 121 20.18 3.59 3.12
N LYS A 122 20.92 3.44 2.02
CA LYS A 122 20.36 3.54 0.67
C LYS A 122 19.29 2.48 0.44
N VAL A 123 19.52 1.23 0.83
CA VAL A 123 18.55 0.14 0.69
C VAL A 123 17.28 0.44 1.47
N LYS A 124 17.38 0.95 2.71
CA LYS A 124 16.20 1.37 3.49
C LYS A 124 15.46 2.50 2.77
N LEU A 125 16.15 3.58 2.40
CA LEU A 125 15.52 4.72 1.71
C LEU A 125 14.84 4.31 0.40
N THR A 126 15.46 3.40 -0.36
CA THR A 126 14.85 2.85 -1.58
C THR A 126 13.62 2.01 -1.25
N ARG A 127 13.65 1.20 -0.19
CA ARG A 127 12.49 0.45 0.27
C ARG A 127 11.34 1.37 0.71
N ASP A 128 11.63 2.36 1.56
CA ASP A 128 10.63 3.32 2.05
C ASP A 128 10.01 4.12 0.89
N ALA A 129 10.83 4.49 -0.11
CA ALA A 129 10.38 5.16 -1.32
C ALA A 129 9.48 4.25 -2.18
N ASN A 130 9.84 2.96 -2.32
CA ASN A 130 9.02 1.98 -3.03
C ASN A 130 7.68 1.75 -2.33
N ASP A 131 7.67 1.56 -1.00
CA ASP A 131 6.45 1.37 -0.22
C ASP A 131 5.51 2.59 -0.37
N THR A 132 6.06 3.80 -0.34
CA THR A 132 5.31 5.05 -0.58
C THR A 132 4.79 5.13 -2.02
N SER A 133 5.59 4.71 -3.00
CA SER A 133 5.19 4.69 -4.42
C SER A 133 4.09 3.67 -4.69
N ASP A 134 4.12 2.51 -4.05
CA ASP A 134 3.08 1.49 -4.15
C ASP A 134 1.76 2.00 -3.56
N GLU A 135 1.81 2.76 -2.46
CA GLU A 135 0.63 3.39 -1.87
C GLU A 135 0.08 4.54 -2.71
N ALA A 136 0.95 5.36 -3.31
CA ALA A 136 0.54 6.39 -4.26
C ALA A 136 -0.14 5.78 -5.49
N LEU A 137 0.47 4.77 -6.11
CA LEU A 137 -0.08 4.06 -7.26
C LEU A 137 -1.43 3.42 -6.93
N PHE A 138 -1.57 2.82 -5.76
CA PHE A 138 -2.85 2.25 -5.33
C PHE A 138 -3.93 3.32 -5.21
N ASN A 139 -3.61 4.48 -4.62
CA ASN A 139 -4.53 5.61 -4.55
C ASN A 139 -4.91 6.15 -5.93
N ASP A 140 -3.95 6.23 -6.85
CA ASP A 140 -4.21 6.64 -8.24
C ASP A 140 -5.16 5.69 -8.95
N LYS A 141 -5.02 4.36 -8.76
CA LYS A 141 -5.97 3.38 -9.30
C LYS A 141 -7.39 3.57 -8.77
N ILE A 142 -7.54 3.81 -7.46
CA ILE A 142 -8.86 4.09 -6.86
C ILE A 142 -9.45 5.38 -7.42
N ASN A 143 -8.64 6.44 -7.55
CA ASN A 143 -9.09 7.72 -8.06
C ASN A 143 -9.50 7.62 -9.54
N ALA A 144 -8.71 6.94 -10.38
CA ALA A 144 -9.05 6.70 -11.78
C ALA A 144 -10.37 5.89 -11.92
N ALA A 145 -10.55 4.84 -11.13
CA ALA A 145 -11.81 4.10 -11.12
C ALA A 145 -12.98 4.98 -10.62
N THR A 146 -12.74 5.87 -9.66
CA THR A 146 -13.77 6.81 -9.17
C THR A 146 -14.15 7.85 -10.24
N GLU A 147 -13.18 8.32 -11.03
CA GLU A 147 -13.43 9.22 -12.16
C GLU A 147 -14.27 8.51 -13.24
N ASP A 148 -13.91 7.27 -13.56
CA ASP A 148 -14.62 6.44 -14.55
C ASP A 148 -16.07 6.11 -14.12
N LEU A 149 -16.42 6.16 -12.82
CA LEU A 149 -17.82 6.05 -12.36
C LEU A 149 -18.72 7.16 -12.92
N HIS A 150 -18.14 8.29 -13.31
CA HIS A 150 -18.86 9.43 -13.88
C HIS A 150 -18.61 9.58 -15.39
N ALA A 151 -18.04 8.56 -16.05
CA ALA A 151 -17.74 8.59 -17.46
C ALA A 151 -19.00 8.89 -18.30
N MET A 152 -18.82 9.74 -19.31
CA MET A 152 -19.82 10.06 -20.32
C MET A 152 -19.22 9.81 -21.70
N ARG A 153 -20.06 9.37 -22.63
CA ARG A 153 -19.70 9.20 -24.03
C ARG A 153 -20.52 10.12 -24.92
N GLN A 154 -19.91 10.53 -26.02
CA GLN A 154 -20.63 11.25 -27.07
C GLN A 154 -21.33 10.25 -27.97
N ARG A 155 -22.62 10.47 -28.20
CA ARG A 155 -23.41 9.74 -29.17
C ARG A 155 -23.99 10.73 -30.17
N TRP A 156 -23.89 10.39 -31.45
CA TRP A 156 -24.58 11.10 -32.52
C TRP A 156 -26.00 10.54 -32.66
N ASP A 157 -27.03 11.38 -32.57
CA ASP A 157 -28.42 10.94 -32.72
C ASP A 157 -28.95 11.03 -34.17
N GLY A 158 -28.20 11.69 -35.06
CA GLY A 158 -28.67 12.05 -36.39
C GLY A 158 -28.57 13.55 -36.67
N GLU A 159 -28.76 14.39 -35.64
CA GLU A 159 -28.79 15.85 -35.76
C GLU A 159 -27.69 16.55 -34.96
N GLN A 160 -27.40 16.07 -33.75
CA GLN A 160 -26.40 16.67 -32.87
C GLN A 160 -25.66 15.64 -32.02
N ASN A 161 -24.51 16.05 -31.48
CA ASN A 161 -23.80 15.28 -30.46
C ASN A 161 -24.51 15.44 -29.12
N ILE A 162 -25.05 14.36 -28.60
CA ILE A 162 -25.59 14.28 -27.24
C ILE A 162 -24.58 13.60 -26.32
N TRP A 163 -24.50 14.06 -25.08
CA TRP A 163 -23.75 13.41 -24.03
C TRP A 163 -24.67 12.45 -23.30
N GLU A 164 -24.28 11.18 -23.25
CA GLU A 164 -24.97 10.15 -22.46
C GLU A 164 -23.96 9.46 -21.55
N ASP A 165 -24.47 8.85 -20.48
CA ASP A 165 -23.66 8.10 -19.55
C ASP A 165 -22.98 6.91 -20.24
N ASP A 166 -21.67 6.75 -20.02
CA ASP A 166 -20.94 5.59 -20.53
C ASP A 166 -21.10 4.40 -19.58
N ILE A 167 -22.22 3.71 -19.70
CA ILE A 167 -22.57 2.55 -18.87
C ILE A 167 -21.50 1.46 -18.92
N THR A 168 -20.82 1.28 -20.06
CA THR A 168 -19.75 0.28 -20.20
C THR A 168 -18.53 0.68 -19.38
N CYS A 169 -18.11 1.94 -19.49
CA CYS A 169 -16.98 2.46 -18.71
C CYS A 169 -17.27 2.42 -17.21
N ARG A 170 -18.48 2.82 -16.79
CA ARG A 170 -18.91 2.79 -15.40
C ARG A 170 -18.94 1.38 -14.81
N ASN A 171 -19.43 0.39 -15.58
CA ASN A 171 -19.35 -1.02 -15.17
C ASN A 171 -17.91 -1.48 -14.98
N ALA A 172 -17.02 -1.18 -15.94
CA ALA A 172 -15.61 -1.51 -15.81
C ALA A 172 -14.95 -0.83 -14.59
N ALA A 173 -15.37 0.38 -14.25
CA ALA A 173 -14.92 1.10 -13.06
C ALA A 173 -15.35 0.40 -11.77
N ILE A 174 -16.61 -0.05 -11.69
CA ILE A 174 -17.17 -0.81 -10.57
C ILE A 174 -16.42 -2.13 -10.39
N ASP A 175 -16.15 -2.86 -11.48
CA ASP A 175 -15.39 -4.10 -11.45
C ASP A 175 -13.95 -3.87 -10.96
N ARG A 176 -13.30 -2.78 -11.42
CA ARG A 176 -11.96 -2.40 -10.94
C ARG A 176 -11.96 -2.09 -9.45
N LEU A 177 -12.98 -1.40 -8.94
CA LEU A 177 -13.11 -1.13 -7.51
C LEU A 177 -13.24 -2.43 -6.70
N GLU A 178 -14.01 -3.40 -7.18
CA GLU A 178 -14.08 -4.74 -6.56
C GLU A 178 -12.71 -5.41 -6.53
N VAL A 179 -12.00 -5.43 -7.66
CA VAL A 179 -10.65 -6.01 -7.75
C VAL A 179 -9.67 -5.31 -6.80
N LEU A 180 -9.74 -3.99 -6.66
CA LEU A 180 -8.89 -3.24 -5.73
C LEU A 180 -9.18 -3.61 -4.26
N VAL A 181 -10.42 -3.97 -3.92
CA VAL A 181 -10.74 -4.53 -2.60
C VAL A 181 -10.15 -5.93 -2.43
N VAL A 182 -10.13 -6.76 -3.48
CA VAL A 182 -9.45 -8.06 -3.44
C VAL A 182 -7.94 -7.88 -3.24
N GLU A 183 -7.32 -6.89 -3.90
CA GLU A 183 -5.90 -6.55 -3.74
C GLU A 183 -5.59 -6.03 -2.33
N ARG A 184 -6.42 -5.11 -1.80
CA ARG A 184 -6.29 -4.50 -0.47
C ARG A 184 -7.61 -4.51 0.30
N PRO A 185 -7.89 -5.59 1.08
CA PRO A 185 -9.15 -5.78 1.80
C PRO A 185 -9.51 -4.70 2.81
N ASP A 186 -8.52 -3.99 3.35
CA ASP A 186 -8.71 -2.84 4.24
C ASP A 186 -9.42 -1.66 3.58
N THR A 187 -9.46 -1.62 2.24
CA THR A 187 -10.12 -0.58 1.46
C THR A 187 -11.61 -0.82 1.25
N ALA A 188 -12.13 -2.00 1.62
CA ALA A 188 -13.54 -2.37 1.46
C ALA A 188 -14.50 -1.33 2.05
N ALA A 189 -14.18 -0.75 3.20
CA ALA A 189 -14.98 0.28 3.84
C ALA A 189 -15.09 1.58 3.02
N ARG A 190 -14.01 1.95 2.31
CA ARG A 190 -13.99 3.13 1.42
C ARG A 190 -14.79 2.86 0.17
N VAL A 191 -14.57 1.71 -0.46
CA VAL A 191 -15.25 1.32 -1.71
C VAL A 191 -16.75 1.10 -1.48
N SER A 192 -17.14 0.45 -0.38
CA SER A 192 -18.56 0.25 -0.07
C SER A 192 -19.30 1.57 0.16
N ARG A 193 -18.65 2.54 0.80
CA ARG A 193 -19.21 3.89 0.95
C ARG A 193 -19.34 4.60 -0.39
N LEU A 194 -18.32 4.50 -1.25
CA LEU A 194 -18.32 5.12 -2.58
C LEU A 194 -19.46 4.56 -3.45
N LEU A 195 -19.56 3.24 -3.58
CA LEU A 195 -20.61 2.59 -4.37
C LEU A 195 -22.00 2.83 -3.79
N SER A 196 -22.15 2.86 -2.45
CA SER A 196 -23.40 3.25 -1.80
C SER A 196 -23.83 4.67 -2.18
N VAL A 197 -22.89 5.63 -2.20
CA VAL A 197 -23.17 7.01 -2.63
C VAL A 197 -23.53 7.06 -4.10
N TYR A 198 -22.77 6.36 -4.95
CA TYR A 198 -23.02 6.28 -6.38
C TYR A 198 -24.45 5.80 -6.70
N VAL A 199 -24.88 4.68 -6.10
CA VAL A 199 -26.24 4.15 -6.28
C VAL A 199 -27.30 5.14 -5.79
N LYS A 200 -27.07 5.78 -4.62
CA LYS A 200 -28.02 6.76 -4.07
C LYS A 200 -28.15 8.02 -4.92
N GLU A 201 -27.06 8.53 -5.48
CA GLU A 201 -27.09 9.74 -6.31
C GLU A 201 -27.78 9.46 -7.65
N LEU A 202 -27.43 8.34 -8.31
CA LEU A 202 -28.10 7.96 -9.55
C LEU A 202 -29.60 7.66 -9.32
N SER A 203 -29.96 7.08 -8.18
CA SER A 203 -31.37 6.82 -7.83
C SER A 203 -32.24 8.08 -7.72
N ARG A 204 -31.65 9.29 -7.61
CA ARG A 204 -32.41 10.55 -7.60
C ARG A 204 -32.88 11.00 -8.97
N GLU A 205 -32.35 10.41 -10.04
CA GLU A 205 -32.79 10.72 -11.39
C GLU A 205 -34.23 10.22 -11.55
N GLU A 206 -35.18 11.16 -11.62
CA GLU A 206 -36.64 10.94 -11.56
C GLU A 206 -37.15 9.97 -12.63
N VAL A 207 -36.39 9.79 -13.72
CA VAL A 207 -36.70 8.90 -14.85
C VAL A 207 -36.49 7.42 -14.51
N LEU A 208 -35.82 7.09 -13.40
CA LEU A 208 -35.40 5.73 -13.13
C LEU A 208 -36.45 4.89 -12.40
N ALA A 209 -37.58 5.40 -11.91
CA ALA A 209 -38.58 4.56 -11.24
C ALA A 209 -39.76 4.26 -12.18
N LEU A 210 -39.92 2.99 -12.57
CA LEU A 210 -41.12 2.59 -13.32
C LEU A 210 -42.31 2.63 -12.37
N ALA A 211 -43.28 3.48 -12.69
CA ALA A 211 -44.52 3.59 -11.94
C ALA A 211 -45.32 2.29 -12.05
N ALA A 212 -45.86 1.84 -10.91
CA ALA A 212 -46.77 0.72 -10.90
C ALA A 212 -48.07 1.07 -11.63
N PRO A 213 -48.68 0.12 -12.39
CA PRO A 213 -49.97 0.34 -13.01
C PRO A 213 -51.04 0.64 -11.95
N THR A 214 -51.97 1.55 -12.27
CA THR A 214 -53.04 1.99 -11.37
C THR A 214 -54.36 1.31 -11.73
N ASN A 215 -55.23 1.08 -10.72
CA ASN A 215 -56.52 0.39 -10.86
C ASN A 215 -56.42 -1.03 -11.46
N THR A 216 -55.47 -1.80 -10.95
CA THR A 216 -55.05 -3.09 -11.50
C THR A 216 -55.23 -4.20 -10.44
N THR A 217 -55.41 -5.45 -10.86
CA THR A 217 -55.53 -6.60 -9.94
C THR A 217 -54.19 -6.96 -9.29
N VAL A 218 -54.23 -7.72 -8.18
CA VAL A 218 -53.01 -8.20 -7.50
C VAL A 218 -52.16 -9.06 -8.44
N ASP A 219 -52.78 -9.94 -9.21
CA ASP A 219 -52.08 -10.83 -10.16
C ASP A 219 -51.36 -10.03 -11.26
N GLU A 220 -52.00 -8.98 -11.79
CA GLU A 220 -51.40 -8.09 -12.78
C GLU A 220 -50.25 -7.25 -12.17
N LEU A 221 -50.38 -6.81 -10.92
CA LEU A 221 -49.29 -6.12 -10.20
C LEU A 221 -48.09 -7.04 -9.94
N GLN A 222 -48.35 -8.31 -9.60
CA GLN A 222 -47.30 -9.31 -9.45
C GLN A 222 -46.60 -9.61 -10.77
N ASN A 223 -47.35 -9.76 -11.87
CA ASN A 223 -46.78 -9.97 -13.19
C ASN A 223 -45.92 -8.77 -13.63
N TRP A 224 -46.44 -7.55 -13.43
CA TRP A 224 -45.66 -6.33 -13.64
C TRP A 224 -44.35 -6.35 -12.84
N ALA A 225 -44.40 -6.71 -11.56
CA ALA A 225 -43.20 -6.76 -10.71
C ALA A 225 -42.17 -7.80 -11.19
N ARG A 226 -42.64 -8.97 -11.64
CA ARG A 226 -41.77 -10.05 -12.17
C ARG A 226 -41.08 -9.67 -13.49
N ASP A 227 -41.76 -8.88 -14.32
CA ASP A 227 -41.25 -8.42 -15.62
C ASP A 227 -40.25 -7.26 -15.50
N LEU A 228 -40.10 -6.66 -14.31
CA LEU A 228 -39.10 -5.63 -14.08
C LEU A 228 -37.68 -6.19 -14.26
N SER A 229 -36.84 -5.36 -14.86
CA SER A 229 -35.39 -5.54 -14.97
C SER A 229 -34.69 -4.29 -14.46
N ALA A 230 -33.41 -4.43 -14.08
CA ALA A 230 -32.59 -3.28 -13.72
C ALA A 230 -32.60 -2.24 -14.84
N ILE A 231 -32.90 -0.99 -14.48
CA ILE A 231 -33.04 0.11 -15.43
C ILE A 231 -31.68 0.58 -15.93
N ARG A 232 -30.66 0.48 -15.06
CA ARG A 232 -29.27 0.70 -15.43
C ARG A 232 -28.42 -0.44 -14.91
N SER A 233 -27.62 -1.03 -15.79
CA SER A 233 -26.74 -2.15 -15.43
C SER A 233 -25.57 -1.73 -14.54
N ASP A 234 -25.09 -0.49 -14.63
CA ASP A 234 -24.05 0.04 -13.74
C ASP A 234 -24.52 0.11 -12.28
N MET A 235 -25.75 0.58 -12.03
CA MET A 235 -26.33 0.55 -10.67
C MET A 235 -26.54 -0.88 -10.16
N GLU A 236 -27.05 -1.79 -11.01
CA GLU A 236 -27.19 -3.20 -10.63
C GLU A 236 -25.84 -3.80 -10.26
N ASN A 237 -24.81 -3.62 -11.10
CA ASN A 237 -23.47 -4.12 -10.83
C ASN A 237 -22.90 -3.53 -9.54
N ALA A 238 -23.05 -2.21 -9.30
CA ALA A 238 -22.60 -1.58 -8.06
C ALA A 238 -23.25 -2.22 -6.82
N VAL A 239 -24.55 -2.50 -6.87
CA VAL A 239 -25.28 -3.16 -5.77
C VAL A 239 -24.84 -4.62 -5.63
N GLN A 240 -24.56 -5.31 -6.73
CA GLN A 240 -24.04 -6.67 -6.69
C GLN A 240 -22.63 -6.72 -6.07
N VAL A 241 -21.72 -5.81 -6.44
CA VAL A 241 -20.39 -5.66 -5.83
C VAL A 241 -20.51 -5.37 -4.33
N LEU A 242 -21.43 -4.48 -3.92
CA LEU A 242 -21.73 -4.23 -2.51
C LEU A 242 -22.08 -5.53 -1.78
N GLY A 243 -22.95 -6.36 -2.36
CA GLY A 243 -23.35 -7.64 -1.80
C GLY A 243 -22.26 -8.71 -1.80
N ARG A 244 -21.32 -8.70 -2.75
CA ARG A 244 -20.17 -9.63 -2.80
C ARG A 244 -19.05 -9.25 -1.85
N MET A 245 -18.89 -7.96 -1.52
CA MET A 245 -17.72 -7.47 -0.77
C MET A 245 -17.53 -8.12 0.60
N LYS A 246 -18.61 -8.50 1.29
CA LYS A 246 -18.53 -9.18 2.59
C LYS A 246 -17.98 -10.60 2.50
N ASP A 247 -18.09 -11.21 1.32
CA ASP A 247 -17.68 -12.59 1.07
C ASP A 247 -16.26 -12.67 0.48
N ILE A 248 -15.61 -11.52 0.25
CA ILE A 248 -14.19 -11.46 -0.12
C ILE A 248 -13.36 -11.92 1.09
N GLY A 249 -12.60 -13.02 0.94
CA GLY A 249 -12.12 -13.81 2.09
C GLY A 249 -11.29 -13.10 3.17
N LYS A 250 -10.61 -11.99 2.86
CA LYS A 250 -9.83 -11.20 3.85
C LYS A 250 -10.54 -9.94 4.35
N VAL A 251 -11.72 -9.63 3.80
CA VAL A 251 -12.54 -8.50 4.23
C VAL A 251 -13.25 -8.88 5.51
N LYS A 252 -13.20 -8.02 6.53
CA LYS A 252 -14.01 -8.23 7.73
C LYS A 252 -15.43 -7.75 7.46
N PRO A 253 -16.48 -8.55 7.70
CA PRO A 253 -17.86 -8.18 7.35
C PRO A 253 -18.36 -6.87 8.00
N ASP A 254 -17.80 -6.49 9.16
CA ASP A 254 -18.09 -5.26 9.90
C ASP A 254 -17.48 -4.00 9.28
N GLN A 255 -16.46 -4.14 8.42
CA GLN A 255 -15.87 -3.03 7.68
C GLN A 255 -16.74 -2.60 6.50
N VAL A 256 -17.57 -3.50 5.97
CA VAL A 256 -18.43 -3.24 4.81
C VAL A 256 -19.77 -2.70 5.28
N CYS A 257 -19.93 -1.38 5.19
CA CYS A 257 -21.20 -0.71 5.39
C CYS A 257 -21.90 -0.53 4.03
N ILE A 258 -23.11 -1.08 3.90
CA ILE A 258 -23.96 -0.98 2.71
C ILE A 258 -25.13 -0.07 3.05
N ASP A 259 -25.12 1.15 2.50
CA ASP A 259 -26.17 2.16 2.72
C ASP A 259 -26.91 2.47 1.42
N LEU A 260 -28.01 1.75 1.21
CA LEU A 260 -28.88 1.84 0.03
C LEU A 260 -30.19 2.56 0.35
N ARG A 261 -30.25 3.34 1.43
CA ARG A 261 -31.45 4.11 1.82
C ARG A 261 -31.91 5.01 0.67
N ARG A 262 -33.22 5.06 0.43
CA ARG A 262 -33.86 5.85 -0.64
C ARG A 262 -33.34 5.54 -2.05
N SER A 263 -32.68 4.40 -2.25
CA SER A 263 -32.19 3.99 -3.56
C SER A 263 -33.29 3.28 -4.34
N ASN A 264 -33.22 3.36 -5.66
CA ASN A 264 -34.09 2.63 -6.55
C ASN A 264 -33.39 1.35 -7.04
N LEU A 265 -33.84 0.23 -6.50
CA LEU A 265 -33.29 -1.11 -6.74
C LEU A 265 -34.27 -2.00 -7.52
N GLN A 266 -35.26 -1.36 -8.16
CA GLN A 266 -36.35 -2.02 -8.86
C GLN A 266 -35.83 -2.98 -9.94
N GLY A 267 -36.33 -4.22 -9.94
CA GLY A 267 -35.99 -5.23 -10.96
C GLY A 267 -34.56 -5.78 -10.93
N MET A 268 -33.73 -5.41 -9.94
CA MET A 268 -32.33 -5.86 -9.88
C MET A 268 -32.20 -7.33 -9.49
N GLN A 269 -31.22 -8.01 -10.08
CA GLN A 269 -30.85 -9.38 -9.78
C GLN A 269 -29.83 -9.42 -8.62
N LEU A 270 -30.28 -9.84 -7.43
CA LEU A 270 -29.54 -9.77 -6.17
C LEU A 270 -29.36 -11.15 -5.50
N SER A 271 -29.48 -12.24 -6.26
CA SER A 271 -29.30 -13.62 -5.75
C SER A 271 -27.87 -13.92 -5.33
N PHE A 272 -27.72 -14.72 -4.27
CA PHE A 272 -26.42 -15.21 -3.76
C PHE A 272 -25.48 -14.10 -3.28
N LEU A 273 -26.05 -13.04 -2.70
CA LEU A 273 -25.31 -11.88 -2.21
C LEU A 273 -25.55 -11.65 -0.72
N ASN A 274 -24.55 -11.08 -0.04
CA ASN A 274 -24.58 -10.83 1.39
C ASN A 274 -24.94 -9.38 1.71
N PHE A 275 -26.24 -9.14 1.94
CA PHE A 275 -26.77 -7.85 2.38
C PHE A 275 -27.09 -7.81 3.89
N THR A 276 -26.54 -8.72 4.69
CA THR A 276 -26.79 -8.76 6.14
C THR A 276 -26.45 -7.42 6.78
N GLY A 277 -27.39 -6.78 7.47
CA GLY A 277 -27.19 -5.47 8.10
C GLY A 277 -27.05 -4.29 7.13
N ALA A 278 -27.45 -4.44 5.86
CA ALA A 278 -27.56 -3.33 4.94
C ALA A 278 -28.74 -2.41 5.31
N ASN A 279 -28.61 -1.13 5.01
CA ASN A 279 -29.68 -0.15 5.19
C ASN A 279 -30.46 0.04 3.88
N PHE A 280 -31.69 -0.46 3.85
CA PHE A 280 -32.67 -0.33 2.77
C PHE A 280 -33.79 0.65 3.11
N SER A 281 -33.62 1.51 4.12
CA SER A 281 -34.70 2.41 4.55
C SER A 281 -35.22 3.27 3.39
N GLN A 282 -36.53 3.19 3.14
CA GLN A 282 -37.21 3.87 2.01
C GLN A 282 -36.67 3.50 0.61
N ALA A 283 -35.92 2.40 0.48
CA ALA A 283 -35.47 1.92 -0.83
C ALA A 283 -36.63 1.31 -1.61
N ASN A 284 -36.63 1.46 -2.93
CA ASN A 284 -37.59 0.79 -3.80
C ASN A 284 -37.03 -0.56 -4.25
N LEU A 285 -37.53 -1.65 -3.68
CA LEU A 285 -37.09 -3.02 -3.93
C LEU A 285 -38.05 -3.81 -4.82
N LYS A 286 -39.15 -3.20 -5.29
CA LYS A 286 -40.16 -3.89 -6.12
C LYS A 286 -39.53 -4.65 -7.28
N GLY A 287 -39.86 -5.93 -7.43
CA GLY A 287 -39.33 -6.79 -8.48
C GLY A 287 -37.85 -7.15 -8.33
N ALA A 288 -37.14 -6.72 -7.29
CA ALA A 288 -35.77 -7.16 -7.02
C ALA A 288 -35.75 -8.64 -6.66
N LYS A 289 -34.85 -9.40 -7.30
CA LYS A 289 -34.87 -10.86 -7.31
C LYS A 289 -33.76 -11.45 -6.45
N GLY A 290 -34.09 -12.45 -5.62
CA GLY A 290 -33.09 -13.27 -4.93
C GLY A 290 -32.58 -12.77 -3.58
N LEU A 291 -33.22 -11.76 -3.00
CA LEU A 291 -33.00 -11.41 -1.60
C LEU A 291 -33.56 -12.52 -0.70
N SER A 292 -32.86 -12.84 0.40
CA SER A 292 -33.35 -13.81 1.38
C SER A 292 -34.54 -13.26 2.16
N ALA A 293 -35.37 -14.16 2.72
CA ALA A 293 -36.48 -13.78 3.61
C ALA A 293 -36.00 -12.91 4.79
N SER A 294 -34.82 -13.21 5.36
CA SER A 294 -34.23 -12.42 6.45
C SER A 294 -33.92 -10.98 6.03
N VAL A 295 -33.33 -10.78 4.84
CA VAL A 295 -33.00 -9.45 4.33
C VAL A 295 -34.27 -8.68 3.95
N LEU A 296 -35.25 -9.34 3.33
CA LEU A 296 -36.53 -8.69 3.02
C LEU A 296 -37.29 -8.27 4.28
N ARG A 297 -37.26 -9.08 5.34
CA ARG A 297 -37.85 -8.73 6.63
C ARG A 297 -37.19 -7.49 7.24
N GLU A 298 -35.86 -7.47 7.29
CA GLU A 298 -35.11 -6.28 7.75
C GLU A 298 -35.44 -5.05 6.90
N ALA A 299 -35.47 -5.19 5.57
CA ALA A 299 -35.80 -4.10 4.66
C ALA A 299 -37.23 -3.58 4.87
N TYR A 300 -38.20 -4.49 5.05
CA TYR A 300 -39.59 -4.16 5.36
C TYR A 300 -39.71 -3.36 6.67
N GLU A 301 -39.05 -3.82 7.73
CA GLU A 301 -39.00 -3.13 9.03
C GLU A 301 -38.37 -1.73 8.93
N GLN A 302 -37.42 -1.54 8.01
CA GLN A 302 -36.79 -0.25 7.71
C GLN A 302 -37.66 0.67 6.82
N GLY A 303 -38.81 0.18 6.34
CA GLY A 303 -39.74 0.91 5.47
C GLY A 303 -39.37 0.87 3.98
N ALA A 304 -38.70 -0.18 3.52
CA ALA A 304 -38.47 -0.41 2.09
C ALA A 304 -39.78 -0.74 1.36
N HIS A 305 -39.86 -0.38 0.08
CA HIS A 305 -41.04 -0.59 -0.75
C HIS A 305 -40.88 -1.94 -1.46
N LEU A 306 -41.67 -2.92 -1.03
CA LEU A 306 -41.70 -4.28 -1.58
C LEU A 306 -42.87 -4.45 -2.56
N ASP A 307 -42.77 -5.43 -3.45
CA ASP A 307 -43.94 -5.99 -4.13
C ASP A 307 -44.67 -7.02 -3.24
N GLU A 308 -45.79 -7.54 -3.71
CA GLU A 308 -46.62 -8.47 -2.93
C GLU A 308 -45.88 -9.78 -2.62
N ASP A 309 -45.15 -10.35 -3.59
CA ASP A 309 -44.45 -11.63 -3.41
C ASP A 309 -43.33 -11.47 -2.36
N GLN A 310 -42.58 -10.36 -2.44
CA GLN A 310 -41.55 -10.00 -1.48
C GLN A 310 -42.13 -9.72 -0.08
N TYR A 311 -43.27 -9.04 -0.01
CA TYR A 311 -43.96 -8.77 1.26
C TYR A 311 -44.37 -10.08 1.94
N GLN A 312 -45.01 -10.99 1.20
CA GLN A 312 -45.39 -12.31 1.71
C GLN A 312 -44.18 -13.08 2.23
N MET A 313 -43.06 -13.06 1.51
CA MET A 313 -41.82 -13.72 1.96
C MET A 313 -41.22 -13.04 3.22
N ALA A 314 -41.35 -11.72 3.36
CA ALA A 314 -40.87 -10.99 4.54
C ALA A 314 -41.66 -11.30 5.81
N VAL A 315 -42.96 -11.64 5.69
CA VAL A 315 -43.85 -11.90 6.84
C VAL A 315 -44.14 -13.38 7.11
N ALA A 316 -43.76 -14.29 6.22
CA ALA A 316 -44.08 -15.73 6.30
C ALA A 316 -43.46 -16.47 7.51
N ASP A 317 -42.41 -15.94 8.14
CA ASP A 317 -41.67 -16.55 9.25
C ASP A 317 -41.97 -15.92 10.64
N GLN A 318 -43.16 -15.32 10.82
CA GLN A 318 -43.64 -14.80 12.12
C GLN A 318 -44.26 -15.85 13.03
#